data_AF-A0A9Q1C514-F1
#
_entry.id   AF-A0A9Q1C514-F1
#
_cell.length_a   1.000
_cell.length_b   1.000
_cell.length_c   1.000
_cell.angle_alpha   90.00
_cell.angle_beta   90.00
_cell.angle_gamma   90.00
#
_symmetry.space_group_name_H-M   'P 1'
#
loop_
_entity.id
_entity.type
_entity.pdbx_description
1 polymer ?
#
loop_
_entity_poly.entity_id
_entity_poly.type
_entity_poly.pdbx_seq_one_letter_code
_entity_poly.pdbx_strand_id
1 'polypeptide(L)'
;MRAPEHRAFGNLSKERCALRDLSSNFNVVIRQADKGSAVVVMDRQLYIQERYRLLNDTSVYQRTEATVISDIERDIRQLADQLHNDDVISDDMHQYAIRVNTRPARFYLLPKVHKKGVPGRPVISACGSARKDYRRLQIISFNLIYLLFLPSLRTPTTLLAEFVTLMSSHLGLYL
;
A
#
# COMPACT_ATOMS: atom_id res chain seq x y z
N MET A 1 -38.95 31.87 25.30
CA MET A 1 -37.84 31.53 26.21
C MET A 1 -36.83 30.70 25.44
N ARG A 2 -35.58 31.17 25.27
CA ARG A 2 -34.48 30.35 24.73
C ARG A 2 -33.95 29.45 25.84
N ALA A 3 -33.72 28.18 25.55
CA ALA A 3 -33.04 27.26 26.47
C ALA A 3 -31.65 27.82 26.82
N PRO A 4 -31.20 27.71 28.07
CA PRO A 4 -29.88 28.19 28.46
C PRO A 4 -28.81 27.40 27.71
N GLU A 5 -27.83 28.10 27.14
CA GLU A 5 -26.68 27.49 26.50
C GLU A 5 -25.89 26.69 27.55
N HIS A 6 -25.95 25.36 27.44
CA HIS A 6 -25.19 24.47 28.27
C HIS A 6 -23.70 24.59 27.87
N ARG A 7 -22.94 25.47 28.52
CA ARG A 7 -21.48 25.48 28.38
C ARG A 7 -20.97 24.12 28.86
N ALA A 8 -20.52 23.29 27.93
CA ALA A 8 -19.82 22.06 28.26
C ALA A 8 -18.50 22.45 28.94
N PHE A 9 -18.45 22.38 30.27
CA PHE A 9 -17.20 22.50 31.01
C PHE A 9 -16.29 21.34 30.58
N GLY A 10 -15.20 21.66 29.89
CA GLY A 10 -14.24 20.67 29.41
C GLY A 10 -13.49 20.02 30.57
N ASN A 11 -14.05 18.96 31.13
CA ASN A 11 -13.47 18.17 32.23
C ASN A 11 -12.29 17.27 31.81
N LEU A 12 -11.91 17.26 30.53
CA LEU A 12 -10.84 16.44 29.96
C LEU A 12 -9.56 17.23 29.61
N SER A 13 -9.38 18.42 30.21
CA SER A 13 -8.26 19.31 29.87
C SER A 13 -6.90 18.68 30.18
N LYS A 14 -6.80 17.93 31.28
CA LYS A 14 -5.58 17.23 31.70
C LYS A 14 -5.24 16.06 30.76
N GLU A 15 -6.24 15.25 30.41
CA GLU A 15 -6.12 14.10 29.52
C GLU A 15 -5.70 14.55 28.11
N ARG A 16 -6.31 15.64 27.60
CA ARG A 16 -5.89 16.23 26.32
C ARG A 16 -4.45 16.74 26.35
N CYS A 17 -4.00 17.29 27.49
CA CYS A 17 -2.61 17.67 27.66
C CYS A 17 -1.70 16.43 27.63
N ALA A 18 -2.01 15.41 28.44
CA ALA A 18 -1.25 14.17 28.48
C ALA A 18 -1.18 13.46 27.12
N LEU A 19 -2.26 13.47 26.33
CA LEU A 19 -2.26 12.92 24.97
C LEU A 19 -1.38 13.72 24.02
N ARG A 20 -1.33 15.05 24.16
CA ARG A 20 -0.40 15.89 23.38
C ARG A 20 1.05 15.58 23.76
N ASP A 21 1.34 15.49 25.05
CA ASP A 21 2.68 15.18 25.57
C ASP A 21 3.12 13.77 25.14
N LEU A 22 2.20 12.79 25.16
CA LEU A 22 2.45 11.45 24.67
C LEU A 22 2.67 11.43 23.14
N SER A 23 1.92 12.24 22.39
CA SER A 23 2.06 12.34 20.93
C SER A 23 3.38 13.00 20.48
N SER A 24 3.94 13.90 21.30
CA SER A 24 5.22 14.57 21.05
C SER A 24 6.43 13.78 21.57
N ASN A 25 6.20 12.71 22.33
CA ASN A 25 7.27 11.85 22.83
C ASN A 25 7.82 10.92 21.73
N PHE A 26 8.98 11.28 21.19
CA PHE A 26 9.66 10.50 20.16
C PHE A 26 10.37 9.23 20.66
N ASN A 27 10.47 9.02 21.98
CA ASN A 27 11.12 7.83 22.56
C ASN A 27 10.21 6.61 22.61
N VAL A 28 8.90 6.79 22.37
CA VAL A 28 7.92 5.69 22.38
C VAL A 28 7.34 5.45 20.99
N VAL A 29 6.83 4.23 20.79
CA VAL A 29 6.05 3.83 19.63
C VAL A 29 4.67 3.39 20.11
N ILE A 30 3.64 3.96 19.50
CA ILE A 30 2.24 3.61 19.76
C ILE A 30 1.69 2.81 18.58
N ARG A 31 1.26 1.58 18.84
CA ARG A 31 0.72 0.65 17.84
C ARG A 31 -0.46 -0.13 18.39
N GLN A 32 -1.34 -0.59 17.51
CA GLN A 32 -2.33 -1.59 17.88
C GLN A 32 -1.64 -2.93 18.16
N ALA A 33 -2.16 -3.67 19.14
CA ALA A 33 -1.77 -5.03 19.39
C ALA A 33 -2.21 -5.95 18.24
N ASP A 34 -1.49 -7.05 18.05
CA ASP A 34 -1.84 -8.07 17.06
C ASP A 34 -3.22 -8.72 17.31
N LYS A 35 -3.59 -8.85 18.59
CA LYS A 35 -4.86 -9.45 19.05
C LYS A 35 -5.39 -8.70 20.27
N GLY A 36 -6.70 -8.77 20.48
CA GLY A 36 -7.34 -8.26 21.70
C GLY A 36 -7.63 -6.75 21.72
N SER A 37 -7.64 -6.08 20.56
CA SER A 37 -8.02 -4.66 20.39
C SER A 37 -7.28 -3.65 21.29
N ALA A 38 -6.15 -4.06 21.87
CA ALA A 38 -5.36 -3.24 22.78
C ALA A 38 -4.47 -2.25 22.04
N VAL A 39 -4.13 -1.15 22.71
CA VAL A 39 -3.09 -0.21 22.28
C VAL A 39 -1.82 -0.52 23.06
N VAL A 40 -0.70 -0.61 22.35
CA VAL A 40 0.63 -0.89 22.91
C VAL A 40 1.47 0.38 22.82
N VAL A 41 1.99 0.80 23.97
CA VAL A 41 3.04 1.81 24.08
C VAL A 41 4.32 1.09 24.43
N MET A 42 5.35 1.22 23.59
CA MET A 42 6.62 0.52 23.78
C MET A 42 7.80 1.43 23.49
N ASP A 43 8.95 1.08 24.06
CA ASP A 43 10.21 1.76 23.77
C ASP A 43 10.54 1.68 22.26
N ARG A 44 10.98 2.82 21.71
CA ARG A 44 11.28 2.94 20.29
C ARG A 44 12.48 2.11 19.87
N GLN A 45 13.52 2.01 20.70
CA GLN A 45 14.71 1.25 20.38
C GLN A 45 14.37 -0.24 20.29
N LEU A 46 13.61 -0.77 21.25
CA LEU A 46 13.11 -2.16 21.21
C LEU A 46 12.28 -2.44 19.95
N TYR A 47 11.40 -1.52 19.56
CA TYR A 47 10.62 -1.65 18.33
C TYR A 47 11.50 -1.67 17.06
N ILE A 48 12.52 -0.80 17.01
CA ILE A 48 13.47 -0.73 15.89
C ILE A 48 14.34 -1.99 15.83
N GLN A 49 14.79 -2.50 16.98
CA GLN A 49 15.57 -3.74 17.07
C GLN A 49 14.76 -4.92 16.53
N GLU A 50 13.50 -5.09 16.95
CA GLU A 50 12.64 -6.16 16.46
C GLU A 50 12.36 -6.03 14.95
N ARG A 51 12.23 -4.78 14.46
CA ARG A 51 12.12 -4.52 13.02
C ARG A 51 13.35 -5.03 12.27
N TYR A 52 14.55 -4.69 12.71
CA TYR A 52 15.77 -5.13 12.04
C TYR A 52 16.03 -6.63 12.22
N ARG A 53 15.65 -7.21 13.36
CA ARG A 53 15.68 -8.67 13.55
C ARG A 53 14.91 -9.41 12.44
N LEU A 54 13.76 -8.87 12.03
CA LEU A 54 12.96 -9.43 10.93
C LEU A 54 13.53 -9.06 9.56
N LEU A 55 13.86 -7.78 9.31
CA LEU A 55 14.29 -7.32 7.98
C LEU A 55 15.70 -7.80 7.58
N ASN A 56 16.54 -8.16 8.54
CA ASN A 56 17.87 -8.69 8.28
C ASN A 56 17.87 -10.22 8.07
N ASP A 57 16.71 -10.88 8.14
CA ASP A 57 16.60 -12.29 7.78
C ASP A 57 16.71 -12.45 6.26
N THR A 58 17.90 -12.80 5.78
CA THR A 58 18.21 -12.97 4.36
C THR A 58 17.59 -14.22 3.74
N SER A 59 17.03 -15.13 4.54
CA SER A 59 16.25 -16.25 4.02
C SER A 59 14.86 -15.83 3.55
N VAL A 60 14.35 -14.69 4.05
CA VAL A 60 13.01 -14.18 3.75
C VAL A 60 13.06 -12.87 2.95
N TYR A 61 14.02 -11.99 3.23
CA TYR A 61 14.08 -10.65 2.63
C TYR A 61 15.38 -10.42 1.87
N GLN A 62 15.24 -9.77 0.72
CA GLN A 62 16.36 -9.26 -0.08
C GLN A 62 16.38 -7.73 -0.01
N ARG A 63 17.57 -7.15 0.17
CA ARG A 63 17.77 -5.71 0.13
C ARG A 63 17.65 -5.22 -1.32
N THR A 64 16.93 -4.12 -1.51
CA THR A 64 16.71 -3.51 -2.83
C THR A 64 17.13 -2.04 -2.79
N GLU A 65 17.71 -1.57 -3.89
CA GLU A 65 18.09 -0.17 -4.06
C GLU A 65 16.86 0.74 -4.18
N ALA A 66 16.99 1.99 -3.71
CA ALA A 66 15.89 2.95 -3.64
C ALA A 66 15.36 3.40 -5.02
N THR A 67 16.10 3.11 -6.11
CA THR A 67 15.81 3.53 -7.49
C THR A 67 14.61 2.84 -8.14
N VAL A 68 14.08 1.77 -7.55
CA VAL A 68 13.02 0.97 -8.19
C VAL A 68 11.68 1.71 -8.32
N ILE A 69 11.42 2.76 -7.54
CA ILE A 69 10.11 3.43 -7.56
C ILE A 69 9.90 4.29 -8.80
N SER A 70 10.91 5.06 -9.20
CA SER A 70 10.82 5.89 -10.41
C SER A 70 10.69 5.06 -11.67
N ASP A 71 11.36 3.90 -11.72
CA ASP A 71 11.21 2.97 -12.83
C ASP A 71 9.79 2.39 -12.88
N ILE A 72 9.25 1.94 -11.75
CA ILE A 72 7.86 1.45 -11.67
C ILE A 72 6.87 2.55 -12.08
N GLU A 73 7.07 3.79 -11.63
CA GLU A 73 6.20 4.92 -12.01
C GLU A 73 6.27 5.19 -13.52
N ARG A 74 7.44 5.10 -14.13
CA ARG A 74 7.60 5.22 -15.59
C ARG A 74 6.85 4.10 -16.30
N ASP A 75 7.01 2.86 -15.85
CA ASP A 75 6.37 1.70 -16.48
C ASP A 75 4.84 1.77 -16.34
N ILE A 76 4.33 2.22 -15.18
CA ILE A 76 2.90 2.50 -14.97
C ILE A 76 2.38 3.52 -15.98
N ARG A 77 3.11 4.63 -16.17
CA ARG A 77 2.71 5.69 -17.09
C ARG A 77 2.69 5.19 -18.53
N GLN A 78 3.75 4.52 -18.97
CA GLN A 78 3.82 3.96 -20.31
C GLN A 78 2.65 3.00 -20.60
N LEU A 79 2.35 2.12 -19.64
CA LEU A 79 1.21 1.21 -19.77
C LEU A 79 -0.13 1.97 -19.78
N ALA A 80 -0.31 2.96 -18.91
CA ALA A 80 -1.53 3.76 -18.87
C ALA A 80 -1.73 4.53 -20.18
N ASP A 81 -0.69 5.17 -20.70
CA ASP A 81 -0.70 5.90 -21.97
C ASP A 81 -1.06 4.97 -23.14
N GLN A 82 -0.48 3.76 -23.19
CA GLN A 82 -0.82 2.76 -24.21
C GLN A 82 -2.30 2.37 -24.14
N LEU A 83 -2.79 1.99 -22.96
CA LEU A 83 -4.20 1.60 -22.80
C LEU A 83 -5.18 2.74 -23.10
N HIS A 84 -4.77 3.98 -22.85
CA HIS A 84 -5.58 5.15 -23.18
C HIS A 84 -5.61 5.41 -24.68
N ASN A 85 -4.45 5.34 -25.35
CA ASN A 85 -4.35 5.48 -26.81
C ASN A 85 -5.10 4.36 -27.56
N ASP A 86 -5.19 3.16 -26.97
CA ASP A 86 -5.93 2.03 -27.52
C ASP A 86 -7.44 2.07 -27.18
N ASP A 87 -7.95 3.17 -26.60
CA ASP A 87 -9.34 3.37 -26.16
C ASP A 87 -9.84 2.30 -25.16
N VAL A 88 -8.93 1.65 -24.44
CA VAL A 88 -9.25 0.59 -23.46
C VAL A 88 -9.71 1.17 -22.13
N ILE A 89 -9.13 2.31 -21.72
CA ILE A 89 -9.46 3.00 -20.47
C ILE A 89 -9.88 4.44 -20.75
N SER A 90 -10.83 4.97 -19.98
CA SER A 90 -11.25 6.37 -20.10
C SER A 90 -10.20 7.34 -19.56
N ASP A 91 -10.32 8.62 -19.93
CA ASP A 91 -9.52 9.73 -19.41
C ASP A 91 -9.47 9.74 -17.86
N ASP A 92 -10.61 9.53 -17.21
CA ASP A 92 -10.70 9.47 -15.74
C ASP A 92 -9.86 8.31 -15.17
N MET A 93 -9.87 7.16 -15.84
CA MET A 93 -9.09 5.98 -15.43
C MET A 93 -7.59 6.18 -15.70
N HIS A 94 -7.23 6.81 -16.81
CA HIS A 94 -5.86 7.18 -17.15
C HIS A 94 -5.29 8.16 -16.12
N GLN A 95 -6.02 9.22 -15.80
CA GLN A 95 -5.62 10.20 -14.79
C GLN A 95 -5.51 9.56 -13.40
N TYR A 96 -6.42 8.65 -13.06
CA TYR A 96 -6.35 7.90 -11.79
C TYR A 96 -5.13 6.96 -11.72
N ALA A 97 -4.74 6.38 -12.86
CA ALA A 97 -3.59 5.49 -12.99
C ALA A 97 -2.26 6.24 -12.83
N ILE A 98 -2.16 7.42 -13.44
CA ILE A 98 -0.97 8.28 -13.37
C ILE A 98 -1.02 9.12 -12.09
N ARG A 99 -0.71 8.48 -10.96
CA ARG A 99 -0.54 9.20 -9.69
C ARG A 99 0.81 9.89 -9.62
N VAL A 100 0.80 11.14 -9.16
CA VAL A 100 2.00 11.91 -8.81
C VAL A 100 2.31 11.70 -7.31
N ASN A 101 3.60 11.65 -6.94
CA ASN A 101 4.10 11.48 -5.56
C ASN A 101 3.85 10.10 -4.93
N THR A 102 4.15 9.06 -5.69
CA THR A 102 4.01 7.69 -5.23
C THR A 102 5.11 7.39 -4.20
N ARG A 103 4.77 6.63 -3.15
CA ARG A 103 5.69 6.33 -2.04
C ARG A 103 6.00 4.84 -1.97
N PRO A 104 7.15 4.42 -1.40
CA PRO A 104 7.37 3.01 -1.08
C PRO A 104 6.28 2.50 -0.14
N ALA A 105 6.00 1.20 -0.22
CA ALA A 105 5.12 0.55 0.75
C ALA A 105 5.70 0.69 2.17
N ARG A 106 4.84 0.97 3.15
CA ARG A 106 5.27 1.23 4.52
C ARG A 106 5.31 -0.07 5.32
N PHE A 107 6.51 -0.44 5.77
CA PHE A 107 6.69 -1.53 6.73
C PHE A 107 6.45 -1.04 8.18
N TYR A 108 5.70 -1.82 8.96
CA TYR A 108 5.56 -1.64 10.40
C TYR A 108 5.23 -2.97 11.10
N LEU A 109 5.31 -2.98 12.43
CA LEU A 109 5.04 -4.14 13.26
C LEU A 109 3.77 -3.94 14.08
N LEU A 110 3.01 -5.02 14.26
CA LEU A 110 1.97 -5.14 15.28
C LEU A 110 2.47 -6.03 16.42
N PRO A 111 2.63 -5.52 17.66
CA PRO A 111 3.18 -6.31 18.76
C PRO A 111 2.26 -7.47 19.17
N LYS A 112 2.82 -8.69 19.24
CA LYS A 112 2.10 -9.88 19.72
C LYS A 112 2.19 -10.00 21.24
N VAL A 113 1.50 -9.12 21.96
CA VAL A 113 1.53 -9.07 23.45
C VAL A 113 1.09 -10.36 24.14
N HIS A 114 0.39 -11.24 23.43
CA HIS A 114 -0.02 -12.56 23.90
C HIS A 114 1.06 -13.66 23.75
N LYS A 115 2.27 -13.31 23.30
CA LYS A 115 3.41 -14.24 23.15
C LYS A 115 4.59 -13.78 23.99
N LYS A 116 5.38 -14.73 24.51
CA LYS A 116 6.62 -14.45 25.24
C LYS A 116 7.59 -13.65 24.37
N GLY A 117 8.19 -12.61 24.94
CA GLY A 117 9.11 -11.70 24.24
C GLY A 117 8.43 -10.69 23.30
N VAL A 118 7.09 -10.69 23.22
CA VAL A 118 6.29 -9.71 22.45
C VAL A 118 6.78 -9.51 21.00
N PRO A 119 6.96 -10.59 20.21
CA PRO A 119 7.47 -10.48 18.85
C PRO A 119 6.54 -9.64 17.96
N GLY A 120 7.10 -8.98 16.95
CA GLY A 120 6.32 -8.22 15.97
C GLY A 120 5.63 -9.12 14.95
N ARG A 121 4.41 -8.79 14.50
CA ARG A 121 3.91 -9.24 13.18
C ARG A 121 4.32 -8.21 12.13
N PRO A 122 5.11 -8.57 11.10
CA PRO A 122 5.41 -7.67 10.01
C PRO A 122 4.14 -7.37 9.19
N VAL A 123 3.93 -6.10 8.87
CA VAL A 123 2.85 -5.62 8.01
C VAL A 123 3.43 -4.67 6.98
N ILE A 124 3.05 -4.87 5.71
CA ILE A 124 3.40 -4.00 4.59
C ILE A 124 2.13 -3.29 4.13
N SER A 125 2.04 -1.98 4.35
CA SER A 125 0.95 -1.17 3.81
C SER A 125 1.35 -0.60 2.46
N ALA A 126 0.65 -1.05 1.41
CA ALA A 126 0.76 -0.50 0.05
C ALA A 126 -0.23 0.67 -0.19
N CYS A 127 -0.86 1.20 0.86
CA CYS A 127 -1.77 2.34 0.69
C CYS A 127 -0.98 3.57 0.22
N GLY A 128 -1.32 4.06 -0.97
CA GLY A 128 -0.64 5.21 -1.59
C GLY A 128 0.72 4.88 -2.20
N SER A 129 1.05 3.59 -2.44
CA SER A 129 2.27 3.20 -3.14
C SER A 129 2.05 2.83 -4.61
N ALA A 130 3.04 3.11 -5.47
CA ALA A 130 3.00 2.79 -6.91
C ALA A 130 2.67 1.32 -7.17
N ARG A 131 3.18 0.41 -6.31
CA ARG A 131 2.93 -1.03 -6.43
C ARG A 131 1.44 -1.38 -6.34
N LYS A 132 0.62 -0.64 -5.59
CA LYS A 132 -0.83 -0.87 -5.54
C LYS A 132 -1.50 -0.51 -6.86
N ASP A 133 -1.05 0.55 -7.50
CA ASP A 133 -1.62 1.05 -8.75
C ASP A 133 -1.16 0.19 -9.94
N TYR A 134 0.12 -0.20 -9.98
CA TYR A 134 0.64 -1.18 -10.95
C TYR A 134 -0.12 -2.51 -10.89
N ARG A 135 -0.31 -3.09 -9.70
CA ARG A 135 -1.06 -4.34 -9.55
C ARG A 135 -2.51 -4.21 -10.01
N ARG A 136 -3.14 -3.05 -9.82
CA ARG A 136 -4.50 -2.80 -10.30
C ARG A 136 -4.56 -2.68 -11.81
N LEU A 137 -3.62 -1.99 -12.43
CA LEU A 137 -3.51 -1.91 -13.89
C LEU A 137 -3.22 -3.28 -14.51
N GLN A 138 -2.34 -4.08 -13.90
CA GLN A 138 -2.12 -5.47 -14.31
C GLN A 138 -3.39 -6.32 -14.18
N ILE A 139 -4.19 -6.12 -13.13
CA ILE A 139 -5.47 -6.83 -12.97
C ILE A 139 -6.49 -6.36 -14.02
N ILE A 140 -6.54 -5.06 -14.34
CA ILE A 140 -7.43 -4.51 -15.37
C ILE A 140 -7.02 -5.03 -16.75
N SER A 141 -5.73 -5.00 -17.10
CA SER A 141 -5.23 -5.53 -18.36
C SER A 141 -5.43 -7.05 -18.45
N PHE A 142 -5.16 -7.80 -17.38
CA PHE A 142 -5.41 -9.25 -17.33
C PHE A 142 -6.89 -9.61 -17.45
N ASN A 143 -7.78 -8.88 -16.77
CA ASN A 143 -9.22 -9.11 -16.87
C ASN A 143 -9.77 -8.69 -18.24
N LEU A 144 -9.23 -7.64 -18.86
CA LEU A 144 -9.58 -7.27 -20.22
C LEU A 144 -9.13 -8.33 -21.23
N ILE A 145 -7.91 -8.85 -21.09
CA ILE A 145 -7.42 -10.00 -21.87
C ILE A 145 -8.36 -11.19 -21.69
N TYR A 146 -8.78 -11.49 -20.45
CA TYR A 146 -9.71 -12.58 -20.17
C TYR A 146 -11.11 -12.36 -20.78
N LEU A 147 -11.63 -11.13 -20.75
CA LEU A 147 -12.91 -10.75 -21.37
C LEU A 147 -12.85 -10.82 -22.91
N LEU A 148 -11.71 -10.44 -23.52
CA LEU A 148 -11.43 -10.61 -24.95
C LEU A 148 -11.26 -12.10 -25.35
N PHE A 149 -10.93 -12.96 -24.38
CA PHE A 149 -10.84 -14.41 -24.53
C PHE A 149 -12.16 -15.16 -24.26
N LEU A 150 -13.22 -14.48 -23.79
CA LEU A 150 -14.54 -15.10 -23.70
C LEU A 150 -15.08 -15.39 -25.11
N PRO A 151 -15.33 -16.66 -25.48
CA PRO A 151 -15.75 -17.03 -26.83
C PRO A 151 -17.04 -16.33 -27.27
N SER A 152 -17.85 -15.90 -26.32
CA SER A 152 -19.16 -15.28 -26.50
C SER A 152 -19.14 -13.80 -26.94
N LEU A 153 -17.98 -13.12 -26.96
CA LEU A 153 -17.87 -11.70 -27.31
C LEU A 153 -16.99 -11.40 -28.55
N ARG A 154 -16.65 -12.42 -29.37
CA ARG A 154 -15.76 -12.22 -30.53
C ARG A 154 -16.46 -11.55 -31.73
N THR A 155 -15.89 -10.42 -32.18
CA THR A 155 -15.74 -10.11 -33.61
C THR A 155 -14.24 -10.14 -33.98
N PRO A 156 -13.87 -10.49 -35.22
CA PRO A 156 -12.48 -10.74 -35.66
C PRO A 156 -11.78 -9.38 -35.95
N THR A 157 -10.47 -9.15 -35.92
CA THR A 157 -9.24 -9.97 -35.95
C THR A 157 -8.05 -9.01 -35.72
N THR A 158 -6.81 -9.52 -35.78
CA THR A 158 -5.50 -8.84 -35.85
C THR A 158 -4.86 -8.25 -34.59
N LEU A 159 -5.55 -7.48 -33.74
CA LEU A 159 -4.88 -6.85 -32.57
C LEU A 159 -4.48 -7.84 -31.45
N LEU A 160 -5.13 -9.01 -31.40
CA LEU A 160 -4.89 -10.03 -30.37
C LEU A 160 -3.50 -10.68 -30.46
N ALA A 161 -2.95 -10.85 -31.66
CA ALA A 161 -1.66 -11.52 -31.83
C ALA A 161 -0.47 -10.63 -31.44
N GLU A 162 -0.56 -9.33 -31.77
CA GLU A 162 0.47 -8.34 -31.45
C GLU A 162 0.49 -8.04 -29.94
N PHE A 163 -0.67 -7.95 -29.30
CA PHE A 163 -0.78 -7.65 -27.87
C PHE A 163 -0.31 -8.81 -26.97
N VAL A 164 -0.61 -10.06 -27.32
CA VAL A 164 -0.12 -11.25 -26.59
C VAL A 164 1.42 -11.39 -26.69
N THR A 165 1.99 -11.01 -27.83
CA THR A 165 3.45 -11.03 -28.06
C THR A 165 4.16 -9.90 -27.29
N LEU A 166 3.51 -8.72 -27.19
CA LEU A 166 4.00 -7.58 -26.40
C LEU A 166 4.01 -7.88 -24.90
N MET A 167 2.96 -8.51 -24.38
CA MET A 167 2.86 -8.85 -22.95
C MET A 167 3.81 -9.98 -22.53
N SER A 168 4.08 -10.94 -23.42
CA SER A 168 4.99 -12.06 -23.17
C SER A 168 6.47 -11.67 -23.18
N SER A 169 6.82 -10.58 -23.87
CA SER A 169 8.21 -10.09 -23.95
C SER A 169 8.58 -9.12 -22.81
N HIS A 170 7.61 -8.38 -22.25
CA HIS A 170 7.85 -7.40 -21.18
C HIS A 170 7.57 -7.91 -19.76
N LEU A 171 6.62 -8.83 -19.60
CA LEU A 171 6.43 -9.55 -18.35
C LEU A 171 7.14 -10.89 -18.49
N GLY A 172 8.44 -10.91 -18.16
CA GLY A 172 9.11 -12.16 -17.84
C GLY A 172 8.28 -12.88 -16.77
N LEU A 173 7.44 -13.81 -17.21
CA LEU A 173 6.67 -14.73 -16.39
C LEU A 173 7.68 -15.64 -15.69
N TYR A 174 8.33 -15.09 -14.68
CA TYR A 174 8.83 -15.88 -13.57
C TYR A 174 7.60 -16.24 -12.74
N LEU A 175 7.11 -17.46 -12.96
CA LEU A 175 6.41 -18.22 -11.93
C LEU A 175 7.23 -18.24 -10.64
#